data_AF-A0A2T3YXZ2-F1
#
_entry.id   AF-A0A2T3YXZ2-F1
#
_cell.length_a   1.000
_cell.length_b   1.000
_cell.length_c   1.000
_cell.angle_alpha   90.00
_cell.angle_beta   90.00
_cell.angle_gamma   90.00
#
_symmetry.space_group_name_H-M   'P 1'
#
loop_
_entity.id
_entity.type
_entity.pdbx_description
1 polymer ?
#
loop_
_entity_poly.entity_id
_entity_poly.type
_entity_poly.pdbx_seq_one_letter_code
_entity_poly.pdbx_strand_id
1 'polypeptide(L)'
;MSTTFTKWTDANGGYSGKVRDNWDAVYGQALAGAKQNIFNALLEESDATEVHVDTLGKQFFKHHGFKYEWNGHLTNTFTGEHAHTDHDKLGRFKNWQGSRNYRFGFDIEKTAMD
;
A
#
# COMPACT_ATOMS: atom_id res chain seq x y z
N MET A 1 -26.79 0.00 5.89
CA MET A 1 -25.98 1.00 6.64
C MET A 1 -24.51 0.79 6.29
N SER A 2 -23.73 1.85 6.16
CA SER A 2 -22.28 1.77 5.95
C SER A 2 -21.52 2.14 7.22
N THR A 3 -20.40 1.46 7.48
CA THR A 3 -19.51 1.75 8.61
C THR A 3 -18.09 1.89 8.07
N THR A 4 -17.36 2.92 8.50
CA THR A 4 -15.95 3.11 8.14
C THR A 4 -15.05 2.57 9.24
N PHE A 5 -13.99 1.86 8.87
CA PHE A 5 -12.94 1.41 9.80
C PHE A 5 -11.57 1.50 9.14
N THR A 6 -10.51 1.68 9.94
CA THR A 6 -9.14 1.73 9.42
C THR A 6 -8.50 0.34 9.47
N LYS A 7 -8.01 -0.16 8.33
CA LYS A 7 -7.20 -1.38 8.25
C LYS A 7 -5.74 -1.02 8.06
N TRP A 8 -4.88 -1.51 8.95
CA TRP A 8 -3.45 -1.20 8.96
C TRP A 8 -2.64 -2.29 8.26
N THR A 9 -1.59 -1.90 7.56
CA THR A 9 -0.62 -2.82 6.96
C THR A 9 0.78 -2.20 6.96
N ASP A 10 1.80 -3.05 7.10
CA ASP A 10 3.19 -2.64 6.92
C ASP A 10 3.64 -2.98 5.50
N ALA A 11 4.43 -2.09 4.89
CA ALA A 11 5.02 -2.32 3.59
C ALA A 11 6.39 -1.67 3.47
N ASN A 12 7.31 -2.35 2.78
CA ASN A 12 8.63 -1.84 2.47
C ASN A 12 8.66 -1.33 1.03
N GLY A 13 9.30 -0.18 0.85
CA GLY A 13 9.66 0.34 -0.46
C GLY A 13 11.16 0.41 -0.62
N GLY A 14 11.63 0.26 -1.85
CA GLY A 14 13.02 0.37 -2.23
C GLY A 14 13.19 1.06 -3.57
N TYR A 15 14.37 1.63 -3.77
CA TYR A 15 14.79 2.14 -5.07
C TYR A 15 16.28 1.95 -5.21
N SER A 16 16.72 1.57 -6.40
CA SER A 16 18.12 1.50 -6.79
C SER A 16 18.23 2.03 -8.21
N GLY A 17 18.95 3.14 -8.39
CA GLY A 17 19.03 3.78 -9.70
C GLY A 17 19.87 5.04 -9.75
N LYS A 18 19.74 5.79 -10.85
CA LYS A 18 20.53 6.99 -11.14
C LYS A 18 19.88 8.28 -10.65
N VAL A 19 18.72 8.21 -10.00
CA VAL A 19 18.08 9.37 -9.38
C VAL A 19 18.42 9.34 -7.90
N ARG A 20 19.16 10.35 -7.44
CA ARG A 20 19.52 10.49 -6.03
C ARG A 20 18.26 10.82 -5.20
N ASP A 21 18.18 10.25 -4.01
CA ASP A 21 17.10 10.49 -3.03
C ASP A 21 15.70 10.35 -3.63
N ASN A 22 15.51 9.35 -4.50
CA ASN A 22 14.22 9.09 -5.14
C ASN A 22 13.23 8.43 -4.18
N TRP A 23 12.89 9.15 -3.13
CA TRP A 23 11.97 8.74 -2.08
C TRP A 23 10.54 8.58 -2.58
N ASP A 24 10.17 9.28 -3.65
CA ASP A 24 8.86 9.11 -4.31
C ASP A 24 8.74 7.71 -4.92
N ALA A 25 9.80 7.20 -5.57
CA ALA A 25 9.80 5.83 -6.08
C ALA A 25 9.74 4.79 -4.94
N VAL A 26 10.49 5.02 -3.85
CA VAL A 26 10.44 4.20 -2.64
C VAL A 26 9.01 4.18 -2.08
N TYR A 27 8.39 5.34 -1.91
CA TYR A 27 7.02 5.47 -1.42
C TYR A 27 6.01 4.79 -2.35
N GLY A 28 6.13 5.01 -3.65
CA GLY A 28 5.27 4.40 -4.67
C GLY A 28 5.31 2.87 -4.63
N GLN A 29 6.50 2.27 -4.48
CA GLN A 29 6.64 0.83 -4.32
C GLN A 29 5.98 0.34 -3.02
N ALA A 30 6.24 1.02 -1.90
CA ALA A 30 5.64 0.65 -0.61
C ALA A 30 4.11 0.74 -0.64
N LEU A 31 3.56 1.82 -1.20
CA LEU A 31 2.12 2.03 -1.31
C LEU A 31 1.45 0.98 -2.21
N ALA A 32 2.08 0.62 -3.33
CA ALA A 32 1.58 -0.46 -4.18
C ALA A 32 1.51 -1.80 -3.43
N GLY A 33 2.55 -2.13 -2.66
CA GLY A 33 2.55 -3.31 -1.79
C GLY A 33 1.46 -3.24 -0.72
N ALA A 34 1.29 -2.08 -0.07
CA ALA A 34 0.27 -1.88 0.95
C ALA A 34 -1.15 -2.04 0.41
N LYS A 35 -1.45 -1.49 -0.78
CA LYS A 35 -2.74 -1.67 -1.47
C LYS A 35 -3.02 -3.15 -1.73
N GLN A 36 -2.04 -3.91 -2.22
CA GLN A 36 -2.18 -5.35 -2.44
C GLN A 36 -2.42 -6.12 -1.14
N ASN A 37 -1.71 -5.78 -0.06
CA ASN A 37 -1.88 -6.42 1.24
C ASN A 37 -3.29 -6.19 1.80
N ILE A 38 -3.79 -4.96 1.75
CA ILE A 38 -5.16 -4.64 2.19
C ILE A 38 -6.19 -5.35 1.33
N PHE A 39 -6.02 -5.34 0.01
CA PHE A 39 -6.91 -6.05 -0.91
C PHE A 39 -6.99 -7.53 -0.54
N ASN A 40 -5.85 -8.22 -0.42
CA ASN A 40 -5.79 -9.63 -0.03
C ASN A 40 -6.45 -9.87 1.34
N ALA A 41 -6.16 -9.03 2.33
CA ALA A 41 -6.74 -9.16 3.66
C ALA A 41 -8.26 -8.94 3.68
N LEU A 42 -8.80 -8.13 2.76
CA LEU A 42 -10.26 -7.95 2.61
C LEU A 42 -10.90 -9.11 1.84
N LEU A 43 -10.18 -9.76 0.92
CA LEU A 43 -10.65 -10.97 0.25
C LEU A 43 -10.84 -12.16 1.21
N GLU A 44 -10.11 -12.17 2.32
CA GLU A 44 -10.20 -13.20 3.37
C GLU A 44 -11.39 -13.00 4.31
N GLU A 45 -12.08 -11.86 4.27
CA GLU A 45 -13.28 -11.61 5.07
C GLU A 45 -14.41 -12.55 4.59
N SER A 46 -14.86 -13.43 5.49
CA SER A 46 -15.82 -14.49 5.13
C SER A 46 -17.18 -13.96 4.65
N ASP A 47 -17.52 -12.74 5.06
CA ASP A 47 -18.74 -12.01 4.70
C ASP A 47 -18.57 -11.09 3.48
N ALA A 48 -17.38 -11.05 2.85
CA ALA A 48 -17.16 -10.23 1.66
C ALA A 48 -17.95 -10.76 0.45
N THR A 49 -18.69 -9.85 -0.18
CA THR A 49 -19.38 -10.03 -1.47
C THR A 49 -18.72 -9.20 -2.57
N GLU A 50 -18.09 -8.09 -2.23
CA GLU A 50 -17.32 -7.25 -3.14
C GLU A 50 -16.18 -6.58 -2.38
N VAL A 51 -15.00 -6.51 -3.00
CA VAL A 51 -13.82 -5.84 -2.44
C VAL A 51 -13.23 -4.93 -3.51
N HIS A 52 -13.00 -3.67 -3.16
CA HIS A 52 -12.39 -2.67 -4.04
C HIS A 52 -11.33 -1.87 -3.28
N VAL A 53 -10.09 -1.91 -3.79
CA VAL A 53 -8.96 -1.13 -3.28
C VAL A 53 -8.24 -0.53 -4.47
N ASP A 54 -8.45 0.76 -4.71
CA ASP A 54 -7.83 1.51 -5.82
C ASP A 54 -8.23 0.95 -7.20
N THR A 55 -7.31 0.30 -7.90
CA THR A 55 -7.56 -0.37 -9.20
C THR A 55 -7.80 -1.87 -9.04
N LEU A 56 -7.69 -2.40 -7.82
CA LEU A 56 -7.90 -3.80 -7.50
C LEU A 56 -9.37 -4.01 -7.11
N GLY A 57 -10.07 -4.89 -7.82
CA GLY A 57 -11.47 -5.20 -7.58
C GLY A 57 -11.77 -6.68 -7.70
N LYS A 58 -12.63 -7.21 -6.83
CA LYS A 58 -13.18 -8.55 -6.95
C LYS A 58 -14.59 -8.62 -6.39
N GLN A 59 -15.48 -9.23 -7.17
CA GLN A 59 -16.83 -9.57 -6.74
C GLN A 59 -16.94 -11.08 -6.54
N PHE A 60 -17.71 -11.50 -5.53
CA PHE A 60 -18.00 -12.89 -5.21
C PHE A 60 -19.45 -13.22 -5.56
N PHE A 61 -19.71 -14.47 -5.96
CA PHE A 61 -21.07 -14.97 -6.19
C PHE A 61 -21.75 -15.30 -4.86
N LYS A 62 -22.08 -14.27 -4.08
CA LYS A 62 -22.82 -14.36 -2.82
C LYS A 62 -23.98 -13.36 -2.86
N HIS A 63 -25.15 -13.78 -2.40
CA HIS A 63 -26.36 -12.95 -2.38
C HIS A 63 -26.44 -11.99 -1.19
N HIS A 64 -25.75 -12.30 -0.09
CA HIS A 64 -25.77 -11.47 1.12
C HIS A 64 -24.36 -11.34 1.71
N GLY A 65 -24.08 -10.20 2.34
CA GLY A 65 -22.83 -9.92 3.03
C GLY A 65 -22.45 -8.44 2.91
N PHE A 66 -21.17 -8.16 2.68
CA PHE A 66 -20.66 -6.80 2.67
C PHE A 66 -19.75 -6.49 1.49
N LYS A 67 -19.92 -5.29 0.94
CA LYS A 67 -18.93 -4.62 0.10
C LYS A 67 -17.91 -3.92 1.00
N TYR A 68 -16.63 -4.15 0.72
CA TYR A 68 -15.51 -3.45 1.33
C TYR A 68 -14.82 -2.56 0.29
N GLU A 69 -14.80 -1.25 0.51
CA GLU A 69 -14.22 -0.30 -0.43
C GLU A 69 -13.27 0.66 0.27
N TRP A 70 -12.05 0.81 -0.26
CA TRP A 70 -11.16 1.86 0.19
C TRP A 70 -11.68 3.22 -0.30
N ASN A 71 -11.94 4.16 0.62
CA ASN A 71 -12.51 5.47 0.30
C ASN A 71 -11.49 6.51 -0.22
N GLY A 72 -10.23 6.09 -0.43
CA GLY A 72 -9.15 6.96 -0.89
C GLY A 72 -8.41 7.72 0.23
N HIS A 73 -8.91 7.69 1.48
CA HIS A 73 -8.20 8.27 2.62
C HIS A 73 -7.15 7.29 3.18
N LEU A 74 -5.95 7.81 3.39
CA LEU A 74 -4.78 7.04 3.78
C LEU A 74 -4.00 7.83 4.82
N THR A 75 -3.58 7.15 5.88
CA THR A 75 -2.60 7.66 6.84
C THR A 75 -1.34 6.83 6.73
N ASN A 76 -0.17 7.46 6.83
CA ASN A 76 1.09 6.72 6.83
C ASN A 76 2.06 7.28 7.85
N THR A 77 2.94 6.42 8.33
CA THR A 77 4.15 6.77 9.06
C THR A 77 5.27 5.88 8.59
N PHE A 78 6.50 6.38 8.52
CA PHE A 78 7.67 5.54 8.27
C PHE A 78 8.35 5.21 9.59
N THR A 79 8.87 3.99 9.70
CA THR A 79 9.43 3.43 10.94
C THR A 79 10.93 3.15 10.84
N GLY A 80 11.49 3.24 9.64
CA GLY A 80 12.92 3.07 9.40
C GLY A 80 13.31 3.45 7.99
N GLU A 81 14.56 3.85 7.82
CA GLU A 81 15.16 4.30 6.57
C GLU A 81 16.58 3.74 6.45
N HIS A 82 16.96 3.31 5.25
CA HIS A 82 18.35 3.07 4.87
C HIS A 82 18.61 3.74 3.53
N ALA A 83 19.75 4.43 3.39
CA ALA A 83 20.16 5.01 2.12
C ALA A 83 21.67 4.98 1.96
N HIS A 84 22.13 4.75 0.73
CA HIS A 84 23.54 4.88 0.39
C HIS A 84 23.72 5.41 -1.04
N THR A 85 24.84 6.13 -1.22
CA THR A 85 25.23 6.69 -2.52
C THR A 85 26.54 6.07 -2.96
N ASP A 86 26.50 5.44 -4.12
CA ASP A 86 27.68 4.87 -4.77
C ASP A 86 28.34 5.91 -5.68
N HIS A 87 29.68 5.91 -5.66
CA HIS A 87 30.51 6.78 -6.49
C HIS A 87 31.43 5.95 -7.40
N ASP A 88 31.80 6.50 -8.56
CA ASP A 88 32.81 5.89 -9.44
C ASP A 88 34.25 6.14 -8.95
N LYS A 89 35.24 5.62 -9.67
CA LYS A 89 36.68 5.77 -9.33
C LYS A 89 37.15 7.24 -9.30
N LEU A 90 36.39 8.16 -9.88
CA LEU A 90 36.68 9.60 -9.91
C LEU A 90 35.86 10.36 -8.86
N GLY A 91 35.14 9.66 -7.98
CA GLY A 91 34.29 10.26 -6.95
C GLY A 91 32.98 10.84 -7.51
N ARG A 92 32.62 10.56 -8.76
CA ARG A 92 31.37 11.05 -9.35
C ARG A 92 30.22 10.14 -8.95
N PHE A 93 29.05 10.72 -8.76
CA PHE A 93 27.83 9.98 -8.50
C PHE A 93 27.60 8.90 -9.56
N LYS A 94 27.35 7.67 -9.12
CA LYS A 94 27.05 6.54 -9.99
C LYS A 94 25.59 6.10 -9.85
N ASN A 95 25.17 5.83 -8.62
CA ASN A 95 23.83 5.40 -8.30
C ASN A 95 23.50 5.69 -6.82
N TRP A 96 22.22 5.74 -6.54
CA TRP A 96 21.66 5.86 -5.20
C TRP A 96 20.77 4.66 -4.94
N GLN A 97 20.79 4.19 -3.71
CA GLN A 97 19.92 3.12 -3.24
C GLN A 97 19.30 3.60 -1.93
N GLY A 98 17.99 3.41 -1.80
CA GLY A 98 17.29 3.76 -0.58
C GLY A 98 16.11 2.85 -0.33
N SER A 99 15.77 2.64 0.93
CA SER A 99 14.61 1.89 1.35
C SER A 99 13.99 2.51 2.60
N ARG A 100 12.66 2.39 2.71
CA ARG A 100 11.89 2.81 3.88
C ARG A 100 10.84 1.76 4.21
N ASN A 101 10.64 1.56 5.52
CA ASN A 101 9.52 0.81 6.04
C ASN A 101 8.39 1.77 6.38
N TYR A 102 7.19 1.46 5.93
CA TYR A 102 6.00 2.25 6.19
C TYR A 102 4.94 1.42 6.89
N ARG A 103 4.19 2.08 7.77
CA ARG A 103 2.92 1.60 8.30
C ARG A 103 1.80 2.45 7.71
N PHE A 104 0.92 1.82 6.94
CA PHE A 104 -0.20 2.46 6.25
C PHE A 104 -1.52 2.10 6.91
N GLY A 105 -2.39 3.10 7.12
CA GLY A 105 -3.78 2.93 7.54
C GLY A 105 -4.71 3.32 6.41
N PHE A 106 -5.55 2.37 5.97
CA PHE A 106 -6.54 2.56 4.90
C PHE A 106 -7.92 2.64 5.51
N ASP A 107 -8.67 3.69 5.21
CA ASP A 107 -10.05 3.82 5.66
C ASP A 107 -10.99 3.08 4.70
N ILE A 108 -11.55 1.99 5.20
CA ILE A 108 -12.40 1.07 4.44
C ILE A 108 -13.86 1.32 4.81
N GLU A 109 -14.69 1.56 3.81
CA GLU A 109 -16.13 1.56 3.90
C GLU A 109 -16.66 0.13 3.80
N LYS A 110 -17.39 -0.30 4.83
CA LYS A 110 -18.12 -1.57 4.88
C LYS A 110 -19.60 -1.30 4.67
N THR A 111 -20.16 -1.75 3.55
CA THR A 111 -21.56 -1.53 3.19
C THR A 111 -22.30 -2.85 3.07
N ALA A 112 -23.40 -3.01 3.80
CA ALA A 112 -24.25 -4.20 3.69
C ALA A 112 -24.85 -4.30 2.27
N MET A 113 -24.83 -5.51 1.71
CA MET A 113 -25.39 -5.83 0.40
C MET A 113 -26.61 -6.74 0.64
N ASP A 114 -27.76 -6.29 0.15
CA ASP A 114 -29.06 -6.97 0.27
C ASP A 114 -29.25 -8.07 -0.78
#